data_AF-A0A497L7Z5-F1
#
_entry.id   AF-A0A497L7Z5-F1
#
_cell.length_a   1.000
_cell.length_b   1.000
_cell.length_c   1.000
_cell.angle_alpha   90.00
_cell.angle_beta   90.00
_cell.angle_gamma   90.00
#
_symmetry.space_group_name_H-M   'P 1'
#
loop_
_entity.id
_entity.type
_entity.pdbx_description
1 polymer ?
#
loop_
_entity_poly.entity_id
_entity_poly.type
_entity_poly.pdbx_seq_one_letter_code
_entity_poly.pdbx_strand_id
1 'polypeptide(L)'
;MSARSAYAERLKRAWYRFSRSKLSLLGLLMVASIVFIAIFAPVVTPYPEHAGAFVDFGNTMHPPSLEHPFGTDAMGRDILTRCFFAFRGALIMGIVVLAIVVP
;
A
#
# COMPACT_ATOMS: atom_id res chain seq x y z
N MET A 1 18.10 -10.78 -36.24
CA MET A 1 17.37 -10.93 -34.95
C MET A 1 16.95 -9.53 -34.51
N SER A 2 15.64 -9.23 -34.48
CA SER A 2 15.16 -7.86 -34.21
C SER A 2 15.48 -7.43 -32.78
N ALA A 3 15.90 -6.18 -32.55
CA ALA A 3 16.24 -5.67 -31.22
C ALA A 3 15.13 -5.89 -30.17
N ARG A 4 13.86 -5.94 -30.60
CA ARG A 4 12.70 -6.27 -29.74
C ARG A 4 12.74 -7.71 -29.19
N SER A 5 13.21 -8.70 -29.97
CA SER A 5 13.28 -10.09 -29.51
C SER A 5 14.41 -10.30 -28.49
N ALA A 6 15.51 -9.57 -28.63
CA ALA A 6 16.61 -9.60 -27.67
C ALA A 6 16.18 -9.05 -26.29
N TYR A 7 15.34 -8.01 -26.26
CA TYR A 7 14.82 -7.44 -25.01
C TYR A 7 13.85 -8.39 -24.30
N ALA A 8 12.93 -9.00 -25.04
CA ALA A 8 11.99 -10.00 -24.50
C ALA A 8 12.73 -11.21 -23.88
N GLU A 9 13.77 -11.70 -24.54
CA GLU A 9 14.59 -12.80 -24.01
C GLU A 9 15.42 -12.42 -22.78
N ARG A 10 15.81 -11.14 -22.64
CA ARG A 10 16.46 -10.65 -21.41
C ARG A 10 15.46 -10.57 -20.26
N LEU A 11 14.26 -10.04 -20.50
CA LEU A 11 13.19 -9.97 -19.49
C LEU A 11 12.76 -11.37 -19.03
N LYS A 12 12.57 -12.30 -19.96
CA LYS A 12 12.19 -13.69 -19.65
C LYS A 12 13.23 -14.38 -18.75
N ARG A 13 14.52 -14.20 -19.06
CA ARG A 13 15.63 -14.74 -18.23
C ARG A 13 15.71 -14.06 -16.87
N ALA A 14 15.52 -12.75 -16.79
CA ALA A 14 15.50 -12.01 -15.53
C ALA A 14 14.32 -12.47 -14.65
N TRP A 15 13.12 -12.57 -15.22
CA TRP A 15 11.93 -13.08 -14.54
C TRP A 15 12.12 -14.50 -14.04
N TYR A 16 12.66 -15.41 -14.86
CA TYR A 16 12.91 -16.79 -14.46
C TYR A 16 13.87 -16.91 -13.28
N ARG A 17 14.94 -16.08 -13.25
CA ARG A 17 15.86 -16.03 -12.10
C ARG A 17 15.17 -15.45 -10.86
N PHE A 18 14.37 -14.41 -11.03
CA PHE A 18 13.63 -13.77 -9.95
C PHE A 18 12.59 -14.71 -9.34
N SER A 19 11.78 -15.38 -10.16
CA SER A 19 10.72 -16.29 -9.72
C SER A 19 11.24 -17.58 -9.08
N ARG A 20 12.52 -17.94 -9.30
CA ARG A 20 13.14 -19.08 -8.58
C ARG A 20 13.60 -18.72 -7.16
N SER A 21 13.71 -17.44 -6.83
CA SER A 21 14.12 -17.00 -5.49
C SER A 21 12.90 -16.80 -4.59
N LYS A 22 12.78 -17.64 -3.56
CA LYS A 22 11.70 -17.52 -2.56
C LYS A 22 11.70 -16.14 -1.88
N LEU A 23 12.89 -15.59 -1.62
CA LEU A 23 13.05 -14.27 -1.00
C LEU A 23 12.55 -13.15 -1.95
N SER A 24 12.85 -13.26 -3.23
CA SER A 24 12.39 -12.31 -4.25
C SER A 24 10.87 -12.36 -4.42
N LEU A 25 10.28 -13.55 -4.39
CA LEU A 25 8.83 -13.73 -4.39
C LEU A 25 8.16 -13.16 -3.14
N LEU A 26 8.75 -13.35 -1.96
CA LEU A 26 8.24 -12.76 -0.71
C LEU A 26 8.24 -11.23 -0.77
N GLY A 27 9.34 -10.64 -1.24
CA GLY A 27 9.42 -9.18 -1.44
C GLY A 27 8.39 -8.67 -2.45
N LEU A 28 8.22 -9.37 -3.57
CA LEU A 28 7.19 -9.02 -4.56
C LEU A 28 5.78 -9.11 -3.96
N LEU A 29 5.49 -10.16 -3.18
CA LEU A 29 4.21 -10.34 -2.51
C LEU A 29 3.93 -9.21 -1.51
N MET A 30 4.93 -8.80 -0.72
CA MET A 30 4.80 -7.67 0.21
C MET A 30 4.53 -6.34 -0.51
N VAL A 31 5.26 -6.05 -1.58
CA VAL A 31 5.03 -4.81 -2.34
C VAL A 31 3.67 -4.86 -3.02
N ALA A 32 3.31 -5.99 -3.64
CA ALA A 32 2.02 -6.17 -4.29
C ALA A 32 0.86 -6.03 -3.30
N SER A 33 0.98 -6.55 -2.08
CA SER A 33 -0.07 -6.43 -1.07
C SER A 33 -0.23 -4.98 -0.60
N ILE A 34 0.87 -4.23 -0.38
CA ILE A 34 0.80 -2.81 -0.02
C ILE A 34 0.13 -2.00 -1.14
N VAL A 35 0.52 -2.23 -2.40
CA VAL A 35 -0.09 -1.56 -3.56
C VAL A 35 -1.57 -1.89 -3.68
N PHE A 36 -1.94 -3.16 -3.49
CA PHE A 36 -3.33 -3.60 -3.51
C PHE A 36 -4.14 -2.90 -2.41
N ILE A 37 -3.67 -2.93 -1.16
CA ILE A 37 -4.33 -2.28 -0.03
C ILE A 37 -4.47 -0.77 -0.28
N ALA A 38 -3.45 -0.11 -0.81
CA ALA A 38 -3.48 1.32 -1.10
C ALA A 38 -4.52 1.71 -2.17
N ILE A 39 -4.63 0.91 -3.24
CA ILE A 39 -5.62 1.15 -4.30
C ILE A 39 -7.04 0.93 -3.77
N PHE A 40 -7.25 -0.18 -3.07
CA PHE A 40 -8.56 -0.59 -2.55
C PHE A 40 -8.85 -0.09 -1.14
N ALA A 41 -8.04 0.82 -0.59
CA ALA A 41 -8.20 1.34 0.78
C ALA A 41 -9.64 1.77 1.10
N PRO A 42 -10.37 2.52 0.24
CA PRO A 42 -11.75 2.93 0.54
C PRO A 42 -12.76 1.79 0.71
N VAL A 43 -12.44 0.59 0.22
CA VAL A 43 -13.32 -0.59 0.27
C VAL A 43 -12.83 -1.61 1.31
N VAL A 44 -11.52 -1.68 1.54
CA VAL A 44 -10.90 -2.67 2.44
C VAL A 44 -10.92 -2.22 3.89
N THR A 45 -10.95 -0.92 4.16
CA THR A 45 -10.95 -0.41 5.54
C THR A 45 -12.33 -0.46 6.19
N PRO A 46 -12.41 -0.76 7.51
CA PRO A 46 -13.69 -0.82 8.23
C PRO A 46 -14.40 0.54 8.33
N TYR A 47 -13.64 1.65 8.40
CA TYR A 47 -14.19 3.00 8.58
C TYR A 47 -13.58 4.02 7.59
N PRO A 48 -13.96 4.02 6.31
CA PRO A 48 -13.36 4.88 5.29
C PRO A 48 -13.36 6.38 5.63
N GLU A 49 -14.38 6.86 6.35
CA GLU A 49 -14.51 8.23 6.83
C GLU A 49 -13.41 8.65 7.83
N HIS A 50 -12.84 7.70 8.59
CA HIS A 50 -11.76 7.95 9.55
C HIS A 50 -10.43 8.38 8.89
N ALA A 51 -10.32 8.25 7.57
CA ALA A 51 -9.19 8.77 6.82
C ALA A 51 -9.18 10.32 6.73
N GLY A 52 -10.36 10.95 6.83
CA GLY A 52 -10.55 12.38 6.62
C GLY A 52 -10.63 13.20 7.92
N ALA A 53 -11.37 14.31 7.81
CA ALA A 53 -11.74 15.18 8.92
C ALA A 53 -12.92 14.57 9.70
N PHE A 54 -12.67 13.45 10.37
CA PHE A 54 -13.61 12.81 11.30
C PHE A 54 -13.15 13.02 12.73
N VAL A 55 -14.09 13.20 13.67
CA VAL A 55 -13.81 13.36 15.09
C VAL A 55 -14.91 12.66 15.89
N ASP A 56 -14.50 11.77 16.79
CA ASP A 56 -15.36 11.12 17.77
C ASP A 56 -14.65 11.11 19.14
N PHE A 57 -15.05 12.03 20.02
CA PHE A 57 -14.47 12.11 21.36
C PHE A 57 -14.89 10.96 22.29
N GLY A 58 -15.94 10.21 21.95
CA GLY A 58 -16.42 9.08 22.75
C GLY A 58 -15.51 7.86 22.64
N ASN A 59 -14.82 7.71 21.51
CA ASN A 59 -13.98 6.55 21.20
C ASN A 59 -12.48 6.89 21.11
N THR A 60 -11.99 7.90 21.83
CA THR A 60 -10.56 8.31 21.77
C THR A 60 -9.65 7.36 22.54
N MET A 61 -8.45 7.09 22.01
CA MET A 61 -7.37 6.35 22.69
C MET A 61 -7.79 4.97 23.21
N HIS A 62 -8.66 4.28 22.50
CA HIS A 62 -8.98 2.90 22.82
C HIS A 62 -7.84 1.96 22.44
N PRO A 63 -7.56 0.94 23.27
CA PRO A 63 -6.59 -0.09 22.93
C PRO A 63 -7.07 -0.94 21.74
N PRO A 64 -6.17 -1.74 21.13
CA PRO A 64 -6.54 -2.70 20.10
C PRO A 64 -7.71 -3.60 20.51
N SER A 65 -8.73 -3.65 19.65
CA SER A 65 -9.95 -4.45 19.84
C SER A 65 -10.39 -5.09 18.53
N LEU A 66 -11.41 -5.96 18.57
CA LEU A 66 -11.96 -6.55 17.33
C LEU A 66 -12.63 -5.49 16.43
N GLU A 67 -13.16 -4.43 17.02
CA GLU A 67 -13.77 -3.30 16.29
C GLU A 67 -12.70 -2.35 15.74
N HIS A 68 -11.61 -2.15 16.49
CA HIS A 68 -10.46 -1.33 16.12
C HIS A 68 -9.18 -2.15 16.23
N PRO A 69 -8.79 -2.90 15.17
CA PRO A 69 -7.68 -3.85 15.26
C PRO A 69 -6.36 -3.24 15.75
N PHE A 70 -6.12 -1.96 15.45
CA PHE A 70 -4.94 -1.21 15.90
C PHE A 70 -5.27 -0.15 16.97
N GLY A 71 -6.50 -0.11 17.47
CA GLY A 71 -6.99 0.92 18.38
C GLY A 71 -7.40 2.21 17.66
N THR A 72 -7.69 3.24 18.46
CA THR A 72 -8.11 4.56 17.97
C THR A 72 -7.11 5.65 18.35
N ASP A 73 -7.11 6.73 17.56
CA ASP A 73 -6.25 7.89 17.82
C ASP A 73 -6.88 8.90 18.81
N ALA A 74 -6.18 10.02 19.03
CA ALA A 74 -6.63 11.10 19.91
C ALA A 74 -7.94 11.79 19.47
N MET A 75 -8.41 11.53 18.24
CA MET A 75 -9.66 12.05 17.68
C MET A 75 -10.71 10.94 17.52
N GLY A 76 -10.47 9.75 18.06
CA GLY A 76 -11.37 8.60 17.98
C GLY A 76 -11.43 7.92 16.63
N ARG A 77 -10.45 8.18 15.75
CA ARG A 77 -10.37 7.55 14.44
C ARG A 77 -9.63 6.23 14.51
N ASP A 78 -10.10 5.28 13.73
CA ASP A 78 -9.49 3.96 13.58
C ASP A 78 -8.07 4.05 12.98
N ILE A 79 -7.07 3.54 13.71
CA ILE A 79 -5.66 3.63 13.31
C ILE A 79 -5.36 2.76 12.07
N LEU A 80 -5.98 1.58 11.97
CA LEU A 80 -5.77 0.67 10.82
C LEU A 80 -6.18 1.34 9.51
N THR A 81 -7.36 1.96 9.51
CA THR A 81 -7.88 2.72 8.37
C THR A 81 -6.91 3.83 7.98
N ARG A 82 -6.42 4.61 8.97
CA ARG A 82 -5.44 5.67 8.72
C ARG A 82 -4.13 5.15 8.13
N CYS A 83 -3.65 3.99 8.57
CA CYS A 83 -2.46 3.35 7.99
C CYS A 83 -2.67 2.95 6.51
N PHE A 84 -3.81 2.37 6.17
CA PHE A 84 -4.08 1.95 4.79
C PHE A 84 -4.20 3.14 3.84
N PHE A 85 -4.85 4.23 4.27
CA PHE A 85 -4.87 5.47 3.52
C PHE A 85 -3.51 6.17 3.46
N ALA A 86 -2.65 6.01 4.48
CA ALA A 86 -1.27 6.51 4.42
C ALA A 86 -0.46 5.80 3.32
N PHE A 87 -0.63 4.50 3.10
CA PHE A 87 -0.01 3.80 1.96
C PHE A 87 -0.44 4.38 0.62
N ARG A 88 -1.74 4.68 0.46
CA ARG A 88 -2.27 5.36 -0.72
C ARG A 88 -1.62 6.73 -0.92
N GLY A 89 -1.54 7.54 0.13
CA GLY A 89 -0.87 8.85 0.09
C GLY A 89 0.61 8.74 -0.30
N ALA A 90 1.34 7.79 0.29
CA ALA A 90 2.76 7.57 0.00
C ALA A 90 3.02 7.18 -1.47
N LEU A 91 2.19 6.30 -2.04
CA LEU A 91 2.32 5.91 -3.44
C LEU A 91 2.01 7.07 -4.40
N ILE A 92 0.94 7.82 -4.13
CA ILE A 92 0.59 9.01 -4.93
C ILE A 92 1.72 10.03 -4.87
N MET A 93 2.25 10.31 -3.68
CA MET A 93 3.37 11.25 -3.52
C MET A 93 4.59 10.81 -4.32
N GLY A 94 4.98 9.54 -4.24
CA GLY A 94 6.11 9.01 -5.02
C GLY A 94 5.91 9.16 -6.53
N ILE A 95 4.72 8.82 -7.04
CA ILE A 95 4.40 8.96 -8.48
C ILE A 95 4.43 10.43 -8.90
N VAL A 96 3.77 11.32 -8.16
CA VAL A 96 3.68 12.75 -8.48
C VAL A 96 5.06 13.39 -8.46
N VAL A 97 5.88 13.11 -7.44
CA VAL A 97 7.24 13.64 -7.35
C VAL A 97 8.09 13.17 -8.53
N LEU A 98 8.07 11.87 -8.85
CA LEU A 98 8.85 11.33 -9.97
C LEU A 98 8.39 11.92 -11.31
N ALA A 99 7.09 12.07 -11.52
CA ALA A 99 6.53 12.65 -12.74
C ALA A 99 6.92 14.12 -12.95
N ILE A 100 7.13 14.88 -11.88
CA ILE A 100 7.52 16.29 -11.94
C ILE A 100 9.05 16.43 -12.04
N VAL A 101 9.80 15.61 -11.31
CA VAL A 101 11.25 15.77 -11.14
C VAL A 101 12.04 15.11 -12.26
N VAL A 102 11.60 13.96 -12.77
CA VAL A 102 12.34 13.22 -13.81
C VAL A 102 12.02 13.84 -15.18
N PRO A 103 13.01 14.44 -15.87
CA PRO A 103 12.81 15.06 -17.18
C PRO A 103 12.59 14.05 -18.31
#